data_AF-A0A059LFI6-F1
#
_entry.id   AF-A0A059LFI6-F1
#
_cell.length_a   1.000
_cell.length_b   1.000
_cell.length_c   1.000
_cell.angle_alpha   90.00
_cell.angle_beta   90.00
_cell.angle_gamma   90.00
#
_symmetry.space_group_name_H-M   'P 1'
#
loop_
_entity.id
_entity.type
_entity.pdbx_description
1 polymer ?
#
loop_
_entity_poly.entity_id
_entity_poly.type
_entity_poly.pdbx_seq_one_letter_code
_entity_poly.pdbx_strand_id
1 'polypeptide(L)'
;VELAVNGKMPWYTYGHEVHERLLRRLLSSRARPATVSLHLVRHKSWIPRRAPYLQSHGDAMAVVGQYYAQPWLSSRATFWEEKARGEKGFRVRNVVTADLLHPTNRGHKLLADLVVHAIRHEAAALGGDEPWDAADEALLDAPLPPPLFERNDEIADGIAVVEDSFRSLAMEERSSGFEWAESGLWQPRRGFRADRQGSTLTLQVNETDFMRPGREFDASLLILGLLRSSSGMANANVSCLGECSCPPRFLKGTEPGRYRQTSNGLITASPPYPCTISVALDQPKTTPGVLEIVGLCAVSNDALHN
;
A
#
# COMPACT_ATOMS: atom_id res chain seq x y z
N VAL A 1 -0.73 3.51 12.48
CA VAL A 1 -0.24 2.99 11.19
C VAL A 1 -0.31 1.48 11.17
N GLU A 2 -1.06 0.86 10.25
CA GLU A 2 -1.12 -0.60 10.08
C GLU A 2 -0.66 -0.93 8.66
N LEU A 3 0.52 -1.54 8.55
CA LEU A 3 1.04 -2.06 7.28
C LEU A 3 1.72 -3.43 7.47
N ALA A 4 1.69 -3.97 8.70
CA ALA A 4 2.48 -5.13 9.08
C ALA A 4 1.98 -6.43 8.42
N VAL A 5 0.72 -6.43 7.97
CA VAL A 5 0.16 -7.56 7.23
C VAL A 5 0.24 -7.38 5.72
N ASN A 6 0.49 -6.16 5.23
CA ASN A 6 0.47 -5.82 3.80
C ASN A 6 1.87 -5.82 3.15
N GLY A 7 2.93 -5.70 3.94
CA GLY A 7 4.32 -5.82 3.46
C GLY A 7 4.67 -7.20 2.88
N LYS A 8 5.77 -7.25 2.10
CA LYS A 8 6.39 -8.51 1.63
C LYS A 8 7.40 -9.01 2.65
N MET A 9 7.33 -10.29 3.05
CA MET A 9 7.99 -10.91 4.22
C MET A 9 9.51 -11.16 4.29
N PRO A 10 10.41 -10.75 3.36
CA PRO A 10 11.83 -10.74 3.69
C PRO A 10 12.12 -9.63 4.72
N TRP A 11 13.03 -9.91 5.65
CA TRP A 11 13.46 -8.96 6.68
C TRP A 11 14.14 -7.75 6.02
N TYR A 12 13.89 -6.56 6.56
CA TYR A 12 14.59 -5.31 6.18
C TYR A 12 14.62 -5.02 4.67
N THR A 13 13.49 -5.28 3.99
CA THR A 13 13.27 -4.87 2.60
C THR A 13 12.78 -3.43 2.46
N TYR A 14 12.71 -2.95 1.22
CA TYR A 14 12.05 -1.72 0.78
C TYR A 14 10.69 -1.42 1.45
N GLY A 15 9.92 -2.45 1.83
CA GLY A 15 8.67 -2.23 2.56
C GLY A 15 8.85 -1.56 3.93
N HIS A 16 9.96 -1.83 4.61
CA HIS A 16 10.31 -1.23 5.90
C HIS A 16 10.87 0.18 5.72
N GLU A 17 11.66 0.42 4.67
CA GLU A 17 12.09 1.78 4.29
C GLU A 17 10.88 2.69 4.02
N VAL A 18 9.89 2.20 3.25
CA VAL A 18 8.63 2.91 3.02
C VAL A 18 7.89 3.18 4.34
N HIS A 19 7.85 2.20 5.25
CA HIS A 19 7.22 2.38 6.56
C HIS A 19 7.94 3.44 7.40
N GLU A 20 9.26 3.41 7.45
CA GLU A 20 10.07 4.44 8.10
C GLU A 20 9.80 5.82 7.50
N ARG A 21 9.82 5.98 6.17
CA ARG A 21 9.51 7.27 5.52
C ARG A 21 8.13 7.80 5.89
N LEU A 22 7.13 6.92 5.88
CA LEU A 22 5.77 7.27 6.31
C LEU A 22 5.76 7.72 7.77
N LEU A 23 6.44 7.00 8.65
CA LEU A 23 6.50 7.33 10.07
C LEU A 23 7.20 8.67 10.31
N ARG A 24 8.39 8.86 9.72
CA ARG A 24 9.12 10.14 9.78
C ARG A 24 8.25 11.30 9.30
N ARG A 25 7.50 11.13 8.21
CA ARG A 25 6.57 12.15 7.69
C ARG A 25 5.48 12.51 8.69
N LEU A 26 4.91 11.52 9.37
CA LEU A 26 3.86 11.76 10.36
C LEU A 26 4.43 12.52 11.56
N LEU A 27 5.57 12.05 12.08
CA LEU A 27 6.23 12.64 13.25
C LEU A 27 6.78 14.05 13.00
N SER A 28 7.27 14.34 11.79
CA SER A 28 7.73 15.67 11.42
C SER A 28 6.63 16.61 10.90
N SER A 29 5.39 16.11 10.78
CA SER A 29 4.30 16.94 10.27
C SER A 29 3.97 18.08 11.23
N ARG A 30 3.61 19.25 10.69
CA ARG A 30 3.22 20.43 11.50
C ARG A 30 2.06 20.12 12.46
N ALA A 31 1.16 19.21 12.07
CA ALA A 31 0.02 18.82 12.89
C ALA A 31 0.40 17.91 14.07
N ARG A 32 1.62 17.34 14.07
CA ARG A 32 2.16 16.43 15.10
C ARG A 32 1.11 15.42 15.61
N PRO A 33 0.50 14.62 14.72
CA PRO A 33 -0.53 13.68 15.14
C PRO A 33 0.07 12.62 16.07
N ALA A 34 -0.67 12.27 17.13
CA ALA A 34 -0.33 11.10 17.92
C ALA A 34 -0.41 9.85 17.05
N THR A 35 0.66 9.06 17.02
CA THR A 35 0.77 7.87 16.19
C THR A 35 0.97 6.62 17.03
N VAL A 36 0.28 5.55 16.65
CA VAL A 36 0.48 4.21 17.18
C VAL A 36 0.56 3.23 16.02
N SER A 37 1.52 2.32 16.04
CA SER A 37 1.60 1.24 15.05
C SER A 37 0.75 0.04 15.48
N LEU A 38 -0.04 -0.52 14.57
CA LEU A 38 -0.82 -1.74 14.84
C LEU A 38 -0.26 -2.87 13.99
N HIS A 39 0.13 -3.96 14.64
CA HIS A 39 0.78 -5.10 14.00
C HIS A 39 -0.18 -6.29 13.98
N LEU A 40 -0.77 -6.56 12.81
CA LEU A 40 -1.62 -7.72 12.61
C LEU A 40 -0.80 -8.95 12.21
N VAL A 41 -1.30 -10.15 12.54
CA VAL A 41 -0.68 -11.42 12.17
C VAL A 41 -1.48 -12.15 11.11
N ARG A 42 -0.80 -12.77 10.15
CA ARG A 42 -1.46 -13.70 9.22
C ARG A 42 -1.63 -15.05 9.90
N HIS A 43 -2.84 -15.59 9.87
CA HIS A 43 -3.11 -16.91 10.43
C HIS A 43 -2.85 -18.05 9.44
N LYS A 44 -2.59 -17.72 8.16
CA LYS A 44 -2.12 -18.64 7.13
C LYS A 44 -0.59 -18.62 7.06
N SER A 45 0.03 -19.79 7.07
CA SER A 45 1.46 -19.91 6.80
C SER A 45 1.76 -19.57 5.35
N TRP A 46 2.54 -18.51 5.12
CA TRP A 46 3.02 -18.09 3.80
C TRP A 46 4.50 -18.42 3.62
N ILE A 47 5.27 -18.35 4.71
CA ILE A 47 6.66 -18.83 4.73
C ILE A 47 6.65 -20.25 5.30
N PRO A 48 7.00 -21.27 4.48
CA PRO A 48 7.15 -22.62 4.97
C PRO A 48 8.12 -22.65 6.17
N ARG A 49 7.82 -23.49 7.18
CA ARG A 49 8.64 -23.67 8.39
C ARG A 49 8.70 -22.49 9.37
N ARG A 50 8.13 -21.32 9.06
CA ARG A 50 8.01 -20.23 10.04
C ARG A 50 6.81 -20.50 10.95
N ALA A 51 7.02 -20.42 12.27
CA ALA A 51 5.95 -20.62 13.25
C ALA A 51 4.77 -19.67 12.97
N PRO A 52 3.50 -20.10 13.11
CA PRO A 52 2.34 -19.24 12.86
C PRO A 52 2.39 -17.89 13.61
N TYR A 53 2.99 -17.87 14.81
CA TYR A 53 3.15 -16.66 15.62
C TYR A 53 3.93 -15.57 14.89
N LEU A 54 4.88 -15.99 14.06
CA LEU A 54 5.80 -15.12 13.36
C LEU A 54 5.33 -14.79 11.93
N GLN A 55 4.12 -15.16 11.50
CA GLN A 55 3.66 -14.93 10.12
C GLN A 55 3.20 -13.47 9.90
N SER A 56 4.05 -12.49 10.18
CA SER A 56 3.85 -11.07 9.82
C SER A 56 5.14 -10.25 9.80
N HIS A 57 5.03 -8.99 9.39
CA HIS A 57 6.09 -7.97 9.51
C HIS A 57 6.20 -7.33 10.88
N GLY A 58 5.35 -7.72 11.84
CA GLY A 58 5.25 -7.03 13.12
C GLY A 58 6.59 -6.89 13.84
N ASP A 59 7.49 -7.87 13.69
CA ASP A 59 8.82 -7.83 14.32
C ASP A 59 9.72 -6.76 13.70
N ALA A 60 9.84 -6.74 12.37
CA ALA A 60 10.66 -5.75 11.68
C ALA A 60 10.08 -4.34 11.77
N MET A 61 8.75 -4.19 11.74
CA MET A 61 8.09 -2.90 11.98
C MET A 61 8.23 -2.44 13.43
N ALA A 62 8.27 -3.36 14.40
CA ALA A 62 8.56 -3.02 15.80
C ALA A 62 9.98 -2.49 15.97
N VAL A 63 10.98 -2.99 15.23
CA VAL A 63 12.34 -2.42 15.25
C VAL A 63 12.33 -0.97 14.77
N VAL A 64 11.61 -0.66 13.67
CA VAL A 64 11.43 0.73 13.21
C VAL A 64 10.71 1.56 14.28
N GLY A 65 9.63 1.03 14.87
CA GLY A 65 8.90 1.71 15.95
C GLY A 65 9.79 2.03 17.15
N GLN A 66 10.60 1.07 17.61
CA GLN A 66 11.57 1.24 18.70
C GLN A 66 12.57 2.35 18.40
N TYR A 67 13.10 2.38 17.18
CA TYR A 67 14.08 3.37 16.75
C TYR A 67 13.54 4.82 16.85
N TYR A 68 12.24 5.01 16.65
CA TYR A 68 11.55 6.30 16.76
C TYR A 68 10.74 6.50 18.05
N ALA A 69 10.97 5.66 19.07
CA ALA A 69 10.22 5.66 20.33
C ALA A 69 8.70 5.67 20.14
N GLN A 70 8.20 4.97 19.12
CA GLN A 70 6.78 4.92 18.80
C GLN A 70 6.09 3.80 19.56
N PRO A 71 4.91 4.01 20.12
CA PRO A 71 4.13 2.91 20.67
C PRO A 71 3.65 1.99 19.53
N TRP A 72 3.68 0.68 19.78
CA TRP A 72 3.05 -0.30 18.89
C TRP A 72 2.21 -1.30 19.66
N LEU A 73 1.12 -1.70 19.03
CA LEU A 73 0.17 -2.69 19.50
C LEU A 73 0.24 -3.89 18.57
N SER A 74 0.03 -5.10 19.09
CA SER A 74 0.11 -6.32 18.29
C SER A 74 -1.07 -7.24 18.56
N SER A 75 -1.67 -7.77 17.49
CA SER A 75 -2.71 -8.79 17.62
C SER A 75 -2.17 -10.10 18.22
N ARG A 76 -0.84 -10.25 18.31
CA ARG A 76 -0.19 -11.34 19.07
C ARG A 76 -0.48 -11.23 20.55
N ALA A 77 -0.51 -10.02 21.10
CA ALA A 77 -0.72 -9.79 22.52
C ALA A 77 -2.19 -9.92 22.94
N THR A 78 -3.14 -9.86 21.99
CA THR A 78 -4.57 -9.81 22.31
C THR A 78 -5.26 -11.15 22.50
N PHE A 79 -4.88 -12.15 21.69
CA PHE A 79 -5.62 -13.41 21.68
C PHE A 79 -4.77 -14.61 21.27
N TRP A 80 -3.44 -14.46 21.15
CA TRP A 80 -2.61 -15.56 20.68
C TRP A 80 -2.56 -16.71 21.68
N GLU A 81 -2.46 -16.38 22.96
CA GLU A 81 -2.36 -17.35 24.03
C GLU A 81 -3.64 -18.18 24.17
N GLU A 82 -4.79 -17.51 24.21
CA GLU A 82 -6.12 -18.12 24.26
C GLU A 82 -6.39 -18.95 23.01
N LYS A 83 -5.94 -18.47 21.84
CA LYS A 83 -5.96 -19.25 20.60
C LYS A 83 -5.10 -20.51 20.73
N ALA A 84 -3.88 -20.41 21.28
CA ALA A 84 -2.97 -21.54 21.44
C ALA A 84 -3.52 -22.58 22.43
N ARG A 85 -4.21 -22.13 23.48
CA ARG A 85 -4.96 -22.98 24.44
C ARG A 85 -6.26 -23.56 23.87
N GLY A 86 -6.69 -23.13 22.68
CA GLY A 86 -7.91 -23.62 22.03
C GLY A 86 -9.21 -23.13 22.69
N GLU A 87 -9.16 -21.99 23.38
CA GLU A 87 -10.28 -21.48 24.15
C GLU A 87 -11.51 -21.16 23.30
N LYS A 88 -12.68 -21.37 23.91
CA LYS A 88 -13.96 -21.06 23.27
C LYS A 88 -14.02 -19.55 22.99
N GLY A 89 -14.30 -19.18 21.74
CA GLY A 89 -14.33 -17.78 21.31
C GLY A 89 -13.00 -17.25 20.75
N PHE A 90 -11.87 -17.95 20.97
CA PHE A 90 -10.54 -17.54 20.46
C PHE A 90 -9.96 -18.48 19.41
N ARG A 91 -10.70 -19.54 19.03
CA ARG A 91 -10.39 -20.33 17.83
C ARG A 91 -10.28 -19.40 16.60
N VAL A 92 -9.36 -19.71 15.71
CA VAL A 92 -9.06 -18.91 14.49
C VAL A 92 -10.33 -18.50 13.75
N ARG A 93 -11.25 -19.42 13.46
CA ARG A 93 -12.52 -19.14 12.76
C ARG A 93 -13.45 -18.15 13.45
N ASN A 94 -13.27 -17.91 14.76
CA ASN A 94 -14.07 -16.96 15.52
C ASN A 94 -13.50 -15.55 15.43
N VAL A 95 -12.20 -15.42 15.13
CA VAL A 95 -11.44 -14.16 15.22
C VAL A 95 -11.04 -13.65 13.84
N VAL A 96 -10.77 -14.54 12.89
CA VAL A 96 -10.49 -14.22 11.49
C VAL A 96 -11.43 -14.98 10.56
N THR A 97 -11.68 -14.41 9.39
CA THR A 97 -12.56 -15.01 8.38
C THR A 97 -11.90 -16.25 7.75
N ALA A 98 -12.62 -16.89 6.82
CA ALA A 98 -12.15 -18.09 6.14
C ALA A 98 -10.86 -17.90 5.32
N ASP A 99 -10.47 -16.66 4.99
CA ASP A 99 -9.20 -16.38 4.32
C ASP A 99 -7.99 -16.34 5.26
N LEU A 100 -8.21 -16.47 6.58
CA LEU A 100 -7.19 -16.49 7.62
C LEU A 100 -6.34 -15.20 7.68
N LEU A 101 -6.88 -14.09 7.16
CA LEU A 101 -6.23 -12.79 7.11
C LEU A 101 -7.13 -11.71 7.72
N HIS A 102 -8.36 -11.58 7.23
CA HIS A 102 -9.26 -10.52 7.66
C HIS A 102 -9.93 -10.88 8.99
N PRO A 103 -10.06 -9.94 9.94
CA PRO A 103 -10.78 -10.20 11.18
C PRO A 103 -12.28 -10.44 10.94
N THR A 104 -12.91 -11.26 11.79
CA THR A 104 -14.38 -11.28 11.90
C THR A 104 -14.87 -10.06 12.68
N ASN A 105 -16.18 -9.88 12.84
CA ASN A 105 -16.72 -8.87 13.76
C ASN A 105 -16.16 -9.01 15.18
N ARG A 106 -15.93 -10.23 15.66
CA ARG A 106 -15.31 -10.46 16.97
C ARG A 106 -13.83 -10.10 16.95
N GLY A 107 -13.09 -10.46 15.90
CA GLY A 107 -11.69 -10.05 15.78
C GLY A 107 -11.52 -8.54 15.74
N HIS A 108 -12.36 -7.82 14.99
CA HIS A 108 -12.38 -6.36 15.00
C HIS A 108 -12.65 -5.79 16.40
N LYS A 109 -13.59 -6.37 17.17
CA LYS A 109 -13.83 -5.96 18.56
C LYS A 109 -12.59 -6.15 19.44
N LEU A 110 -11.93 -7.31 19.37
CA LEU A 110 -10.69 -7.56 20.14
C LEU A 110 -9.57 -6.57 19.78
N LEU A 111 -9.42 -6.23 18.51
CA LEU A 111 -8.45 -5.23 18.06
C LEU A 111 -8.82 -3.81 18.52
N ALA A 112 -10.10 -3.46 18.50
CA ALA A 112 -10.57 -2.18 19.03
C ALA A 112 -10.38 -2.09 20.55
N ASP A 113 -10.67 -3.16 21.28
CA ASP A 113 -10.46 -3.23 22.74
C ASP A 113 -8.98 -3.02 23.10
N LEU A 114 -8.05 -3.56 22.31
CA LEU A 114 -6.61 -3.32 22.47
C LEU A 114 -6.26 -1.83 22.35
N VAL A 115 -6.76 -1.16 21.32
CA VAL A 115 -6.51 0.28 21.11
C VAL A 115 -7.15 1.11 22.21
N VAL A 116 -8.39 0.82 22.59
CA VAL A 116 -9.10 1.50 23.68
C VAL A 116 -8.37 1.29 25.01
N HIS A 117 -7.86 0.09 25.27
CA HIS A 117 -7.08 -0.20 26.46
C HIS A 117 -5.80 0.63 26.50
N ALA A 118 -5.05 0.70 25.41
CA ALA A 118 -3.85 1.53 25.32
C ALA A 118 -4.18 3.01 25.59
N ILE A 119 -5.20 3.58 24.94
CA ILE A 119 -5.62 4.97 25.17
C ILE A 119 -5.99 5.23 26.64
N ARG A 120 -6.73 4.31 27.27
CA ARG A 120 -7.11 4.43 28.68
C ARG A 120 -5.91 4.35 29.61
N HIS A 121 -4.92 3.51 29.27
CA HIS A 121 -3.69 3.38 30.02
C HIS A 121 -2.88 4.68 29.97
N GLU A 122 -2.64 5.21 28.77
CA GLU A 122 -1.95 6.50 28.58
C GLU A 122 -2.69 7.66 29.26
N ALA A 123 -4.01 7.72 29.13
CA ALA A 123 -4.81 8.76 29.80
C ALA A 123 -4.73 8.68 31.33
N ALA A 124 -4.63 7.47 31.89
CA ALA A 124 -4.46 7.29 33.33
C ALA A 124 -3.06 7.69 33.81
N ALA A 125 -2.02 7.35 33.05
CA ALA A 125 -0.63 7.73 33.34
C ALA A 125 -0.46 9.26 33.30
N LEU A 126 -0.95 9.91 32.23
CA LEU A 126 -0.94 11.37 32.07
C LEU A 126 -1.76 12.11 33.14
N GLY A 127 -2.82 11.47 33.67
CA GLY A 127 -3.63 12.01 34.75
C GLY A 127 -3.12 11.66 36.16
N GLY A 128 -2.03 10.89 36.24
CA GLY A 128 -1.55 10.27 37.46
C GLY A 128 -0.07 10.59 37.73
N ASP A 129 0.76 9.58 37.60
CA ASP A 129 2.18 9.58 37.97
C ASP A 129 3.14 10.02 36.86
N GLU A 130 2.67 10.09 35.62
CA GLU A 130 3.45 10.56 34.45
C GLU A 130 2.76 11.75 33.77
N PRO A 131 2.51 12.87 34.47
CA PRO A 131 1.85 14.02 33.87
C PRO A 131 2.70 14.65 32.79
N TRP A 132 2.05 15.09 31.71
CA TRP A 132 2.69 15.82 30.61
C TRP A 132 3.39 17.09 31.11
N ASP A 133 4.66 17.26 30.78
CA ASP A 133 5.46 18.39 31.25
C ASP A 133 6.35 19.03 30.16
N ALA A 134 7.24 19.92 30.59
CA ALA A 134 8.13 20.65 29.69
C ALA A 134 9.22 19.76 29.05
N ALA A 135 9.57 18.64 29.68
CA ALA A 135 10.49 17.66 29.09
C ALA A 135 9.82 16.94 27.91
N ASP A 136 8.54 16.64 28.00
CA ASP A 136 7.78 16.05 26.88
C ASP A 136 7.70 16.99 25.68
N GLU A 137 7.43 18.29 25.91
CA GLU A 137 7.46 19.30 24.85
C GLU A 137 8.85 19.42 24.21
N ALA A 138 9.90 19.39 25.02
CA ALA A 138 11.27 19.41 24.53
C ALA A 138 11.61 18.17 23.69
N LEU A 139 11.08 16.99 24.06
CA LEU A 139 11.20 15.76 23.27
C LEU A 139 10.43 15.84 21.95
N LEU A 140 9.24 16.45 21.95
CA LEU A 140 8.47 16.68 20.71
C LEU A 140 9.13 17.68 19.76
N ASP A 141 9.85 18.66 20.30
CA ASP A 141 10.58 19.67 19.53
C ASP A 141 11.95 19.19 19.05
N ALA A 142 12.48 18.12 19.64
CA ALA A 142 13.74 17.54 19.22
C ALA A 142 13.69 17.06 17.77
N PRO A 143 14.77 17.24 16.98
CA PRO A 143 14.83 16.66 15.64
C PRO A 143 14.75 15.14 15.72
N LEU A 144 14.06 14.52 14.76
CA LEU A 144 14.06 13.07 14.63
C LEU A 144 15.49 12.55 14.48
N PRO A 145 15.80 11.33 14.97
CA PRO A 145 17.07 10.69 14.71
C PRO A 145 17.32 10.59 13.19
N PRO A 146 18.56 10.34 12.73
CA PRO A 146 18.80 10.02 11.32
C PRO A 146 17.97 8.80 10.90
N PRO A 147 17.75 8.54 9.61
CA PRO A 147 17.06 7.32 9.19
C PRO A 147 17.79 6.05 9.66
N LEU A 148 17.03 5.03 10.05
CA LEU A 148 17.53 3.69 10.36
C LEU A 148 18.06 3.00 9.11
N PHE A 149 17.38 3.15 7.97
CA PHE A 149 17.84 2.63 6.69
C PHE A 149 18.69 3.68 5.96
N GLU A 150 19.79 3.23 5.34
CA GLU A 150 20.68 4.12 4.59
C GLU A 150 19.91 4.86 3.47
N ARG A 151 20.20 6.15 3.32
CA ARG A 151 19.60 7.02 2.28
C ARG A 151 18.07 7.02 2.27
N ASN A 152 17.48 6.88 3.45
CA ASN A 152 16.03 6.87 3.67
C ASN A 152 15.50 8.16 4.34
N ASP A 153 16.27 9.22 4.22
CA ASP A 153 15.99 10.59 4.69
C ASP A 153 14.97 11.29 3.80
N GLU A 154 15.02 11.02 2.51
CA GLU A 154 14.11 11.61 1.54
C GLU A 154 12.82 10.81 1.43
N ILE A 155 11.71 11.48 1.71
CA ILE A 155 10.39 10.94 1.41
C ILE A 155 10.18 11.14 -0.07
N ALA A 156 10.42 10.08 -0.84
CA ALA A 156 9.99 9.95 -2.22
C ALA A 156 8.59 10.56 -2.39
N ASP A 157 8.51 11.73 -3.04
CA ASP A 157 7.22 12.29 -3.35
C ASP A 157 6.54 11.42 -4.40
N GLY A 158 5.32 11.01 -4.07
CA GLY A 158 4.44 10.30 -4.95
C GLY A 158 3.23 11.17 -5.28
N ILE A 159 2.82 11.16 -6.53
CA ILE A 159 1.57 11.78 -6.98
C ILE A 159 0.73 10.69 -7.62
N ALA A 160 -0.44 10.44 -7.01
CA ALA A 160 -1.44 9.55 -7.55
C ALA A 160 -2.42 10.35 -8.39
N VAL A 161 -2.54 9.99 -9.65
CA VAL A 161 -3.52 10.49 -10.61
C VAL A 161 -4.61 9.41 -10.73
N VAL A 162 -5.80 9.74 -10.27
CA VAL A 162 -6.97 8.84 -10.20
C VAL A 162 -8.22 9.56 -10.73
N GLU A 163 -9.31 8.81 -10.94
CA GLU A 163 -10.60 9.37 -11.33
C GLU A 163 -10.50 10.25 -12.61
N ASP A 164 -11.13 11.42 -12.64
CA ASP A 164 -11.18 12.27 -13.84
C ASP A 164 -9.79 12.78 -14.28
N SER A 165 -8.86 13.01 -13.34
CA SER A 165 -7.47 13.34 -13.68
C SER A 165 -6.75 12.17 -14.35
N PHE A 166 -7.11 10.93 -14.02
CA PHE A 166 -6.56 9.76 -14.71
C PHE A 166 -7.20 9.58 -16.09
N ARG A 167 -8.51 9.84 -16.19
CA ARG A 167 -9.23 9.84 -17.46
C ARG A 167 -8.60 10.81 -18.46
N SER A 168 -8.22 12.02 -18.02
CA SER A 168 -7.64 13.03 -18.90
C SER A 168 -6.28 12.66 -19.49
N LEU A 169 -5.61 11.63 -18.96
CA LEU A 169 -4.37 11.12 -19.56
C LEU A 169 -4.63 10.30 -20.83
N ALA A 170 -5.85 9.80 -21.06
CA ALA A 170 -6.12 8.94 -22.19
C ALA A 170 -6.19 9.70 -23.52
N MET A 171 -5.44 9.21 -24.50
CA MET A 171 -5.53 9.64 -25.89
C MET A 171 -6.66 8.85 -26.56
N GLU A 172 -7.87 9.40 -26.56
CA GLU A 172 -9.08 8.71 -27.07
C GLU A 172 -8.92 8.28 -28.53
N GLU A 173 -8.31 9.12 -29.37
CA GLU A 173 -8.06 8.87 -30.79
C GLU A 173 -7.02 7.77 -31.07
N ARG A 174 -6.23 7.39 -30.06
CA ARG A 174 -5.24 6.30 -30.11
C ARG A 174 -5.61 5.12 -29.23
N SER A 175 -6.78 5.18 -28.59
CA SER A 175 -7.30 4.12 -27.74
C SER A 175 -8.44 3.40 -28.46
N SER A 176 -8.57 2.11 -28.21
CA SER A 176 -9.57 1.26 -28.86
C SER A 176 -10.02 0.18 -27.88
N GLY A 177 -11.33 -0.02 -27.76
CA GLY A 177 -11.93 -1.10 -26.98
C GLY A 177 -11.90 -0.94 -25.45
N PHE A 178 -11.23 0.09 -24.93
CA PHE A 178 -11.36 0.51 -23.53
C PHE A 178 -12.49 1.51 -23.34
N GLU A 179 -13.21 1.38 -22.23
CA GLU A 179 -14.30 2.25 -21.82
C GLU A 179 -14.01 2.81 -20.43
N TRP A 180 -14.34 4.09 -20.21
CA TRP A 180 -14.31 4.67 -18.87
C TRP A 180 -15.57 4.23 -18.11
N ALA A 181 -15.39 3.42 -17.08
CA ALA A 181 -16.49 2.81 -16.36
C ALA A 181 -16.29 2.84 -14.85
N GLU A 182 -17.39 2.86 -14.12
CA GLU A 182 -17.41 2.65 -12.68
C GLU A 182 -17.58 1.15 -12.36
N SER A 183 -16.85 0.66 -11.36
CA SER A 183 -16.92 -0.74 -10.94
C SER A 183 -16.92 -0.89 -9.42
N GLY A 184 -17.60 -1.94 -8.93
CA GLY A 184 -17.70 -2.26 -7.51
C GLY A 184 -18.96 -1.68 -6.84
N LEU A 185 -19.58 -2.46 -5.94
CA LEU A 185 -20.82 -2.07 -5.24
C LEU A 185 -20.57 -1.23 -3.99
N TRP A 186 -19.54 -1.58 -3.21
CA TRP A 186 -19.30 -0.99 -1.88
C TRP A 186 -18.20 0.07 -1.86
N GLN A 187 -17.35 0.05 -2.87
CA GLN A 187 -16.29 1.01 -3.12
C GLN A 187 -16.24 1.22 -4.63
N PRO A 188 -17.19 1.99 -5.19
CA PRO A 188 -17.17 2.31 -6.60
C PRO A 188 -15.83 2.98 -6.92
N ARG A 189 -15.17 2.49 -7.96
CA ARG A 189 -13.93 3.04 -8.50
C ARG A 189 -14.16 3.29 -9.97
N ARG A 190 -13.62 4.39 -10.50
CA ARG A 190 -13.63 4.62 -11.94
C ARG A 190 -12.28 4.30 -12.53
N GLY A 191 -12.32 3.77 -13.73
CA GLY A 191 -11.13 3.34 -14.44
C GLY A 191 -11.43 2.98 -15.87
N PHE A 192 -10.36 2.73 -16.62
CA PHE A 192 -10.46 2.19 -17.97
C PHE A 192 -10.63 0.69 -17.92
N ARG A 193 -11.69 0.21 -18.56
CA ARG A 193 -12.11 -1.18 -18.61
C ARG A 193 -12.11 -1.70 -20.03
N ALA A 194 -11.57 -2.90 -20.26
CA ALA A 194 -11.70 -3.59 -21.55
C ALA A 194 -11.84 -5.10 -21.34
N ASP A 195 -12.54 -5.77 -22.25
CA ASP A 195 -12.73 -7.23 -22.25
C ASP A 195 -12.54 -7.89 -23.63
N ARG A 196 -12.21 -7.10 -24.64
CA ARG A 196 -11.95 -7.59 -26.01
C ARG A 196 -10.46 -7.67 -26.30
N GLN A 197 -10.02 -8.79 -26.86
CA GLN A 197 -8.65 -8.94 -27.36
C GLN A 197 -8.32 -7.83 -28.37
N GLY A 198 -7.10 -7.31 -28.32
CA GLY A 198 -6.64 -6.21 -29.18
C GLY A 198 -7.08 -4.83 -28.69
N SER A 199 -7.89 -4.72 -27.63
CA SER A 199 -8.15 -3.44 -26.99
C SER A 199 -6.84 -2.82 -26.51
N THR A 200 -6.66 -1.54 -26.78
CA THR A 200 -5.46 -0.77 -26.46
C THR A 200 -5.86 0.53 -25.78
N LEU A 201 -5.24 0.83 -24.65
CA LEU A 201 -5.36 2.11 -23.95
C LEU A 201 -4.04 2.85 -24.12
N THR A 202 -4.09 4.03 -24.71
CA THR A 202 -2.92 4.91 -24.87
C THR A 202 -3.05 6.07 -23.88
N LEU A 203 -2.08 6.23 -23.00
CA LEU A 203 -1.99 7.31 -22.03
C LEU A 203 -0.84 8.24 -22.41
N GLN A 204 -1.09 9.55 -22.44
CA GLN A 204 -0.04 10.56 -22.51
C GLN A 204 0.14 11.18 -21.14
N VAL A 205 1.38 11.15 -20.66
CA VAL A 205 1.77 11.67 -19.37
C VAL A 205 2.72 12.83 -19.60
N ASN A 206 2.41 13.97 -19.02
CA ASN A 206 3.21 15.19 -19.07
C ASN A 206 3.75 15.49 -17.67
N GLU A 207 4.82 16.26 -17.60
CA GLU A 207 5.36 16.75 -16.33
C GLU A 207 4.31 17.56 -15.54
N THR A 208 3.48 18.33 -16.27
CA THR A 208 2.38 19.13 -15.71
C THR A 208 1.35 18.31 -14.95
N ASP A 209 1.18 17.03 -15.30
CA ASP A 209 0.21 16.14 -14.66
C ASP A 209 0.64 15.77 -13.23
N PHE A 210 1.91 16.03 -12.89
CA PHE A 210 2.51 15.80 -11.57
C PHE A 210 3.06 17.08 -10.93
N MET A 211 2.75 18.26 -11.47
CA MET A 211 3.22 19.49 -10.85
C MET A 211 2.42 19.80 -9.57
N ARG A 212 3.14 20.16 -8.51
CA ARG A 212 2.57 20.84 -7.33
C ARG A 212 3.04 22.29 -7.33
N PRO A 213 2.20 23.26 -6.93
CA PRO A 213 2.63 24.65 -6.81
C PRO A 213 3.91 24.76 -5.97
N GLY A 214 4.97 25.33 -6.56
CA GLY A 214 6.24 25.58 -5.88
C GLY A 214 7.22 24.40 -5.80
N ARG A 215 7.03 23.31 -6.56
CA ARG A 215 8.00 22.21 -6.61
C ARG A 215 8.03 21.52 -7.97
N GLU A 216 9.22 21.44 -8.56
CA GLU A 216 9.50 20.60 -9.73
C GLU A 216 9.42 19.12 -9.34
N PHE A 217 8.87 18.29 -10.22
CA PHE A 217 8.66 16.86 -9.97
C PHE A 217 9.31 16.04 -11.08
N ASP A 218 10.52 15.55 -10.84
CA ASP A 218 11.22 14.65 -11.76
C ASP A 218 10.81 13.20 -11.50
N ALA A 219 9.77 12.71 -12.18
CA ALA A 219 9.33 11.33 -11.98
C ALA A 219 10.24 10.32 -12.68
N SER A 220 10.57 9.26 -11.94
CA SER A 220 11.45 8.18 -12.35
C SER A 220 10.78 6.81 -12.38
N LEU A 221 9.68 6.68 -11.65
CA LEU A 221 8.87 5.48 -11.60
C LEU A 221 7.41 5.83 -11.76
N LEU A 222 6.79 5.18 -12.74
CA LEU A 222 5.36 5.19 -12.94
C LEU A 222 4.78 3.86 -12.44
N ILE A 223 3.62 3.89 -11.80
CA ILE A 223 2.96 2.74 -11.22
C ILE A 223 1.52 2.75 -11.69
N LEU A 224 1.13 1.79 -12.52
CA LEU A 224 -0.27 1.61 -12.87
C LEU A 224 -1.00 0.90 -11.72
N GLY A 225 -2.10 1.49 -11.27
CA GLY A 225 -3.07 0.81 -10.43
C GLY A 225 -3.95 -0.08 -11.31
N LEU A 226 -3.89 -1.40 -11.14
CA LEU A 226 -4.79 -2.33 -11.81
C LEU A 226 -5.62 -3.10 -10.81
N LEU A 227 -6.83 -3.48 -11.20
CA LEU A 227 -7.64 -4.39 -10.41
C LEU A 227 -7.22 -5.83 -10.71
N ARG A 228 -7.07 -6.64 -9.66
CA ARG A 228 -6.78 -8.07 -9.77
C ARG A 228 -7.83 -8.89 -9.05
N SER A 229 -8.10 -10.08 -9.55
CA SER A 229 -9.02 -11.05 -8.94
C SER A 229 -8.58 -12.48 -9.22
N SER A 230 -9.21 -13.47 -8.59
CA SER A 230 -8.84 -14.87 -8.81
C SER A 230 -9.38 -15.48 -10.09
N SER A 231 -10.41 -14.87 -10.68
CA SER A 231 -10.99 -15.29 -11.95
C SER A 231 -11.50 -14.07 -12.72
N GLY A 232 -11.83 -14.27 -14.01
CA GLY A 232 -12.49 -13.25 -14.83
C GLY A 232 -11.65 -12.01 -15.17
N MET A 233 -10.34 -12.03 -14.91
CA MET A 233 -9.45 -10.89 -15.23
C MET A 233 -8.60 -11.15 -16.46
N ALA A 234 -8.45 -10.13 -17.31
CA ALA A 234 -7.57 -10.14 -18.46
C ALA A 234 -6.12 -9.80 -18.08
N ASN A 235 -5.17 -10.18 -18.94
CA ASN A 235 -3.78 -9.76 -18.82
C ASN A 235 -3.52 -8.64 -19.84
N ALA A 236 -2.44 -7.90 -19.64
CA ALA A 236 -2.05 -6.85 -20.56
C ALA A 236 -0.54 -6.77 -20.72
N ASN A 237 -0.10 -6.34 -21.90
CA ASN A 237 1.25 -5.88 -22.13
C ASN A 237 1.28 -4.36 -22.04
N VAL A 238 2.32 -3.84 -21.40
CA VAL A 238 2.59 -2.42 -21.29
C VAL A 238 3.89 -2.11 -21.99
N SER A 239 3.86 -1.10 -22.83
CA SER A 239 5.03 -0.56 -23.52
C SER A 239 4.99 0.96 -23.50
N CYS A 240 6.16 1.58 -23.62
CA CYS A 240 6.28 3.01 -23.85
C CYS A 240 6.47 3.25 -25.35
N LEU A 241 5.90 4.35 -25.84
CA LEU A 241 5.96 4.78 -27.22
C LEU A 241 6.57 6.19 -27.29
N GLY A 242 7.23 6.50 -28.40
CA GLY A 242 7.83 7.81 -28.63
C GLY A 242 9.20 7.95 -27.98
N GLU A 243 9.43 9.07 -27.29
CA GLU A 243 10.73 9.44 -26.74
C GLU A 243 11.00 8.83 -25.35
N CYS A 244 9.96 8.50 -24.58
CA CYS A 244 10.14 7.80 -23.32
C CYS A 244 10.37 6.29 -23.55
N SER A 245 11.28 5.72 -22.78
CA SER A 245 11.61 4.30 -22.84
C SER A 245 11.23 3.61 -21.54
N CYS A 246 10.55 2.48 -21.67
CA CYS A 246 10.39 1.55 -20.56
C CYS A 246 10.55 0.10 -21.07
N PRO A 247 11.15 -0.79 -20.28
CA PRO A 247 11.15 -2.21 -20.58
C PRO A 247 9.70 -2.71 -20.70
N PRO A 248 9.36 -3.54 -21.71
CA PRO A 248 8.04 -4.13 -21.80
C PRO A 248 7.65 -4.82 -20.49
N ARG A 249 6.44 -4.56 -20.00
CA ARG A 249 5.92 -5.15 -18.76
C ARG A 249 4.66 -5.95 -19.02
N PHE A 250 4.58 -7.12 -18.43
CA PHE A 250 3.37 -7.93 -18.42
C PHE A 250 2.58 -7.70 -17.14
N LEU A 251 1.34 -7.23 -17.29
CA LEU A 251 0.39 -7.07 -16.20
C LEU A 251 -0.50 -8.30 -16.10
N LYS A 252 -0.36 -9.03 -14.99
CA LYS A 252 -1.19 -10.19 -14.70
C LYS A 252 -2.45 -9.76 -13.96
N GLY A 253 -3.61 -9.80 -14.61
CA GLY A 253 -4.88 -9.48 -13.95
C GLY A 253 -5.34 -10.52 -12.93
N THR A 254 -4.83 -11.76 -13.00
CA THR A 254 -5.23 -12.82 -12.06
C THR A 254 -4.27 -13.00 -10.89
N GLU A 255 -4.82 -13.25 -9.70
CA GLU A 255 -4.07 -13.55 -8.48
C GLU A 255 -4.74 -14.67 -7.67
N PRO A 256 -4.00 -15.62 -7.10
CA PRO A 256 -4.60 -16.64 -6.23
C PRO A 256 -5.32 -16.00 -5.04
N GLY A 257 -6.60 -16.33 -4.84
CA GLY A 257 -7.37 -15.76 -3.73
C GLY A 257 -8.88 -15.83 -3.93
N ARG A 258 -9.63 -15.09 -3.11
CA ARG A 258 -11.09 -14.89 -3.25
C ARG A 258 -11.48 -13.41 -3.21
N TYR A 259 -10.52 -12.53 -3.44
CA TYR A 259 -10.70 -11.09 -3.32
C TYR A 259 -10.41 -10.40 -4.65
N ARG A 260 -11.05 -9.24 -4.81
CA ARG A 260 -10.77 -8.29 -5.89
C ARG A 260 -10.04 -7.12 -5.23
N GLN A 261 -8.79 -6.86 -5.63
CA GLN A 261 -7.94 -5.86 -4.99
C GLN A 261 -7.18 -5.02 -6.01
N THR A 262 -6.98 -3.74 -5.71
CA THR A 262 -6.05 -2.92 -6.48
C THR A 262 -4.64 -3.41 -6.21
N SER A 263 -3.88 -3.57 -7.27
CA SER A 263 -2.50 -4.00 -7.27
C SER A 263 -1.68 -3.03 -8.12
N ASN A 264 -0.37 -3.02 -7.88
CA ASN A 264 0.54 -2.11 -8.53
C ASN A 264 1.26 -2.84 -9.67
N GLY A 265 1.13 -2.33 -10.88
CA GLY A 265 1.95 -2.67 -12.04
C GLY A 265 3.06 -1.65 -12.18
N LEU A 266 4.29 -2.01 -11.79
CA LEU A 266 5.42 -1.09 -11.84
C LEU A 266 5.90 -0.91 -13.29
N ILE A 267 6.04 0.34 -13.70
CA ILE A 267 6.62 0.78 -14.97
C ILE A 267 7.81 1.69 -14.64
N THR A 268 9.01 1.15 -14.75
CA THR A 268 10.21 1.98 -14.78
C THR A 268 10.25 2.66 -16.13
N ALA A 269 9.85 3.93 -16.18
CA ALA A 269 9.91 4.75 -17.38
C ALA A 269 11.00 5.80 -17.18
N SER A 270 11.89 5.89 -18.15
CA SER A 270 12.90 6.95 -18.20
C SER A 270 12.32 8.16 -18.95
N PRO A 271 12.47 9.39 -18.42
CA PRO A 271 12.21 10.61 -19.18
C PRO A 271 13.03 10.65 -20.49
N PRO A 272 12.63 11.46 -21.48
CA PRO A 272 11.88 12.72 -21.34
C PRO A 272 10.35 12.62 -21.40
N TYR A 273 9.69 13.66 -20.90
CA TYR A 273 8.27 13.95 -21.12
C TYR A 273 8.06 14.69 -22.45
N PRO A 274 6.88 14.54 -23.10
CA PRO A 274 5.75 13.72 -22.71
C PRO A 274 6.00 12.22 -22.90
N CYS A 275 5.57 11.39 -21.96
CA CYS A 275 5.68 9.94 -22.05
C CYS A 275 4.36 9.31 -22.51
N THR A 276 4.40 8.56 -23.62
CA THR A 276 3.23 7.82 -24.10
C THR A 276 3.31 6.36 -23.64
N ILE A 277 2.31 5.90 -22.88
CA ILE A 277 2.21 4.54 -22.37
C ILE A 277 1.08 3.83 -23.10
N SER A 278 1.36 2.67 -23.68
CA SER A 278 0.36 1.81 -24.32
C SER A 278 0.11 0.57 -23.47
N VAL A 279 -1.15 0.33 -23.11
CA VAL A 279 -1.61 -0.87 -22.42
C VAL A 279 -2.48 -1.67 -23.38
N ALA A 280 -1.97 -2.80 -23.86
CA ALA A 280 -2.67 -3.66 -24.81
C ALA A 280 -3.12 -4.96 -24.14
N LEU A 281 -4.39 -5.32 -24.30
CA LEU A 281 -4.91 -6.59 -23.78
C LEU A 281 -4.23 -7.77 -24.48
N ASP A 282 -3.54 -8.58 -23.68
CA ASP A 282 -2.88 -9.80 -24.12
C ASP A 282 -3.76 -10.99 -23.76
N GLN A 283 -4.68 -11.39 -24.65
CA GLN A 283 -5.36 -12.68 -24.49
C GLN A 283 -5.72 -13.36 -25.81
N PRO A 284 -5.19 -14.57 -26.05
CA PRO A 284 -5.82 -15.61 -26.86
C PRO A 284 -6.57 -16.64 -25.97
N LYS A 285 -7.17 -16.23 -24.83
CA LYS A 285 -7.86 -17.21 -23.95
C LYS A 285 -9.27 -17.50 -24.45
N THR A 286 -9.68 -18.76 -24.28
CA THR A 286 -11.03 -19.26 -24.51
C THR A 286 -12.08 -18.72 -23.53
N THR A 287 -11.68 -17.97 -22.50
CA THR A 287 -12.59 -17.45 -21.47
C THR A 287 -12.53 -15.93 -21.44
N PRO A 288 -13.66 -15.23 -21.59
CA PRO A 288 -13.71 -13.76 -21.48
C PRO A 288 -13.15 -13.30 -20.13
N GLY A 289 -12.28 -12.29 -20.15
CA GLY A 289 -11.73 -11.67 -18.96
C GLY A 289 -11.72 -10.15 -19.11
N VAL A 290 -11.83 -9.43 -17.99
CA VAL A 290 -11.86 -7.97 -17.94
C VAL A 290 -10.53 -7.45 -17.40
N LEU A 291 -9.93 -6.47 -18.07
CA LEU A 291 -8.87 -5.64 -17.49
C LEU A 291 -9.50 -4.35 -16.97
N GLU A 292 -9.05 -3.89 -15.80
CA GLU A 292 -9.43 -2.59 -15.26
C GLU A 292 -8.20 -1.88 -14.71
N ILE A 293 -7.90 -0.70 -15.25
CA ILE A 293 -6.84 0.20 -14.81
C ILE A 293 -7.50 1.39 -14.12
N VAL A 294 -7.15 1.64 -12.85
CA VAL A 294 -7.88 2.56 -11.95
C VAL A 294 -7.09 3.83 -11.61
N GLY A 295 -5.84 3.93 -12.07
CA GLY A 295 -5.01 5.09 -11.80
C GLY A 295 -3.56 4.91 -12.22
N LEU A 296 -2.81 5.99 -12.08
CA LEU A 296 -1.37 6.08 -12.30
C LEU A 296 -0.74 6.80 -11.10
N CYS A 297 0.32 6.25 -10.52
CA CYS A 297 1.14 6.98 -9.56
C CYS A 297 2.51 7.26 -10.17
N ALA A 298 3.01 8.47 -10.00
CA ALA A 298 4.38 8.84 -10.34
C ALA A 298 5.18 9.04 -9.06
N VAL A 299 6.44 8.63 -9.06
CA VAL A 299 7.38 8.72 -7.92
C VAL A 299 8.66 9.39 -8.39
N SER A 300 9.17 10.34 -7.60
CA SER A 300 10.38 11.13 -7.93
C SER A 300 11.67 10.29 -8.03
N ASN A 301 12.65 10.74 -8.84
CA ASN A 301 13.97 10.13 -9.08
C ASN A 301 14.87 10.03 -7.85
N ASP A 302 14.80 11.03 -6.97
CA ASP A 302 15.47 11.05 -5.67
C ASP A 302 15.20 9.78 -4.85
N ALA A 303 14.07 9.12 -5.11
CA ALA A 303 13.62 7.90 -4.44
C ALA A 303 14.28 6.58 -4.89
N LEU A 304 14.91 6.53 -6.08
CA LEU A 304 15.29 5.26 -6.72
C LEU A 304 16.80 5.04 -6.86
N HIS A 305 17.59 6.11 -6.86
CA HIS A 305 19.06 6.04 -6.97
C HIS A 305 19.77 5.98 -5.61
N ASN A 306 18.98 6.03 -4.55
CA ASN A 306 19.35 5.90 -3.15
C ASN A 306 18.86 4.56 -2.60
#